data_AF-A0A6J8ERX2-F1
#
_entry.id   AF-A0A6J8ERX2-F1
#
_cell.length_a   1.000
_cell.length_b   1.000
_cell.length_c   1.000
_cell.angle_alpha   90.00
_cell.angle_beta   90.00
_cell.angle_gamma   90.00
#
_symmetry.space_group_name_H-M   'P 1'
#
loop_
_entity.id
_entity.type
_entity.pdbx_description
1 polymer ?
#
loop_
_entity_poly.entity_id
_entity_poly.type
_entity_poly.pdbx_seq_one_letter_code
_entity_poly.pdbx_strand_id
1 'polypeptide(L)'
;MKTLGVIWQADNDIFTFKANPPADDFKFTKRNILSKVATLFDSLGFIAPYTIRGKLLLQEMWTAGLDWDDQLDEILVDKSREWFREHDELCCIKIRRCLQLDDDIVSTSLHTFSDASQEAYGSVIYARHEYKSGMISTRLIAAKSRVAPLTLVSIPRLELMAAVLGLRLALSVKQN
;
A
#
# COMPACT_ATOMS: atom_id res chain seq x y z
N MET A 1 8.96 -6.04 17.42
CA MET A 1 9.57 -4.69 17.28
C MET A 1 8.77 -3.90 16.25
N LYS A 2 8.50 -2.60 16.44
CA LYS A 2 7.83 -1.74 15.44
C LYS A 2 8.83 -0.70 14.91
N THR A 3 9.05 -0.68 13.61
CA THR A 3 9.98 0.25 12.95
C THR A 3 9.35 0.69 11.63
N LEU A 4 9.28 2.01 11.39
CA LEU A 4 8.78 2.56 10.12
C LEU A 4 7.40 1.98 9.73
N GLY A 5 6.44 1.98 10.65
CA GLY A 5 5.06 1.50 10.41
C GLY A 5 4.87 -0.02 10.27
N VAL A 6 5.95 -0.79 10.14
CA VAL A 6 5.93 -2.26 10.09
C VAL A 6 6.16 -2.83 11.49
N ILE A 7 5.42 -3.88 11.84
CA ILE A 7 5.64 -4.69 13.04
C ILE A 7 6.31 -6.00 12.62
N TRP A 8 7.52 -6.23 13.12
CA TRP A 8 8.21 -7.50 12.96
C TRP A 8 7.96 -8.42 14.16
N GLN A 9 7.39 -9.60 13.86
CA GLN A 9 7.22 -10.73 14.76
C GLN A 9 8.40 -11.69 14.57
N ALA A 10 9.39 -11.61 15.45
CA ALA A 10 10.66 -12.32 15.31
C ALA A 10 10.48 -13.86 15.36
N ASP A 11 9.61 -14.35 16.24
CA ASP A 11 9.41 -15.79 16.47
C ASP A 11 9.02 -16.56 15.20
N ASN A 12 8.25 -15.92 14.32
CA ASN A 12 7.77 -16.53 13.07
C ASN A 12 8.40 -15.92 11.82
N ASP A 13 9.28 -14.94 11.99
CA ASP A 13 9.87 -14.13 10.93
C ASP A 13 8.86 -13.48 9.96
N ILE A 14 7.85 -12.81 10.52
CA ILE A 14 6.73 -12.22 9.78
C ILE A 14 6.63 -10.72 10.05
N PHE A 15 6.34 -9.97 8.99
CA PHE A 15 5.85 -8.60 9.04
C PHE A 15 4.33 -8.57 9.13
N THR A 16 3.83 -7.73 10.03
CA THR A 16 2.41 -7.40 10.19
C THR A 16 2.25 -5.91 10.43
N PHE A 17 1.01 -5.43 10.47
CA PHE A 17 0.71 -4.00 10.49
C PHE A 17 -0.35 -3.71 11.56
N LYS A 18 -0.24 -2.54 12.17
CA LYS A 18 -1.28 -2.05 13.09
C LYS A 18 -1.38 -0.54 12.95
N ALA A 19 -2.58 -0.09 12.62
CA ALA A 19 -2.95 1.30 12.63
C ALA A 19 -3.62 1.67 13.96
N ASN A 20 -3.62 2.96 14.30
CA ASN A 20 -4.28 3.45 15.49
C ASN A 20 -5.68 3.95 15.12
N PRO A 21 -6.76 3.32 15.63
CA PRO A 21 -8.11 3.76 15.34
C PRO A 21 -8.35 5.22 15.77
N PRO A 22 -9.36 5.91 15.21
CA PRO A 22 -9.76 7.22 15.70
C PRO A 22 -10.22 7.11 17.16
N ALA A 23 -9.99 8.16 17.94
CA ALA A 23 -10.54 8.25 19.30
C ALA A 23 -12.06 8.51 19.24
N ASP A 24 -12.77 8.29 20.35
CA ASP A 24 -14.23 8.48 20.40
C ASP A 24 -14.65 9.94 20.11
N ASP A 25 -13.80 10.91 20.47
CA ASP A 25 -13.99 12.34 20.23
C ASP A 25 -13.36 12.82 18.91
N PHE A 26 -13.03 11.90 17.99
CA PHE A 26 -12.36 12.22 16.75
C PHE A 26 -13.20 13.17 15.89
N LYS A 27 -12.67 14.38 15.67
CA LYS A 27 -13.26 15.36 14.77
C LYS A 27 -12.92 15.02 13.33
N PHE A 28 -13.94 14.81 12.51
CA PHE A 28 -13.80 14.58 11.08
C PHE A 28 -13.50 15.91 10.38
N THR A 29 -12.21 16.23 10.30
CA THR A 29 -11.65 17.35 9.53
C THR A 29 -10.57 16.86 8.58
N LYS A 30 -10.31 17.59 7.50
CA LYS A 30 -9.24 17.27 6.54
C LYS A 30 -7.89 17.11 7.23
N ARG A 31 -7.57 17.98 8.20
CA ARG A 31 -6.34 17.92 9.01
C ARG A 31 -6.22 16.61 9.78
N ASN A 32 -7.29 16.18 10.45
CA ASN A 32 -7.26 14.99 11.28
C ASN A 32 -7.21 13.71 10.45
N ILE A 33 -7.91 13.65 9.32
CA ILE A 33 -7.80 12.53 8.38
C ILE A 33 -6.39 12.45 7.79
N LEU A 34 -5.81 13.57 7.37
CA LEU A 34 -4.42 13.61 6.89
C LEU A 34 -3.45 13.11 7.96
N SER A 35 -3.62 13.53 9.21
CA SER A 35 -2.80 13.06 10.33
C SER A 35 -2.86 11.54 10.44
N LYS A 36 -4.06 10.93 10.36
CA LYS A 36 -4.23 9.47 10.38
C LYS A 36 -3.54 8.79 9.20
N VAL A 37 -3.74 9.29 7.98
CA VAL A 37 -3.06 8.75 6.78
C VAL A 37 -1.54 8.83 6.92
N ALA A 38 -1.00 9.92 7.46
CA ALA A 38 0.43 10.10 7.64
C ALA A 38 1.06 9.14 8.67
N THR A 39 0.26 8.60 9.60
CA THR A 39 0.76 7.56 10.54
C THR A 39 1.04 6.21 9.89
N LEU A 40 0.50 5.98 8.68
CA LEU A 40 0.64 4.72 7.93
C LEU A 40 1.91 4.76 7.08
N PHE A 41 3.06 4.62 7.73
CA PHE A 41 4.33 4.54 7.03
C PHE A 41 4.50 3.14 6.41
N ASP A 42 4.40 3.05 5.09
CA ASP A 42 4.55 1.81 4.32
C ASP A 42 5.61 1.99 3.24
N SER A 43 6.89 1.86 3.63
CA SER A 43 8.03 2.09 2.74
C SER A 43 8.10 1.12 1.56
N LEU A 44 7.67 -0.12 1.78
CA LEU A 44 7.70 -1.19 0.78
C LEU A 44 6.36 -1.38 0.07
N GLY A 45 5.29 -0.70 0.47
CA GLY A 45 3.99 -0.79 -0.20
C GLY A 45 3.20 -2.07 0.14
N PHE A 46 3.52 -2.76 1.22
CA PHE A 46 2.85 -4.01 1.59
C PHE A 46 1.36 -3.82 1.89
N ILE A 47 0.97 -2.64 2.34
CA ILE A 47 -0.42 -2.23 2.58
C ILE A 47 -0.84 -1.12 1.60
N ALA A 48 -0.25 -1.09 0.41
CA ALA A 48 -0.59 -0.14 -0.65
C ALA A 48 -2.09 -0.09 -1.00
N PRO A 49 -2.85 -1.22 -1.05
CA PRO A 49 -4.30 -1.19 -1.30
C PRO A 49 -5.10 -0.45 -0.23
N TYR A 50 -4.61 -0.48 1.01
CA TYR A 50 -5.24 0.20 2.12
C TYR A 50 -4.83 1.68 2.22
N THR A 51 -3.54 1.98 2.03
CA THR A 51 -3.03 3.37 2.10
C THR A 51 -3.48 4.23 0.92
N ILE A 52 -3.73 3.64 -0.25
CA ILE A 52 -4.22 4.40 -1.41
C ILE A 52 -5.64 4.95 -1.20
N ARG A 53 -6.52 4.21 -0.51
CA ARG A 53 -7.86 4.67 -0.15
C ARG A 53 -7.84 5.92 0.73
N GLY A 54 -6.93 5.96 1.71
CA GLY A 54 -6.69 7.16 2.50
C GLY A 54 -6.25 8.34 1.64
N LYS A 55 -5.36 8.13 0.67
CA LYS A 55 -4.93 9.19 -0.27
C LYS A 55 -6.05 9.65 -1.21
N LEU A 56 -6.94 8.76 -1.62
CA LEU A 56 -8.12 9.09 -2.43
C LEU A 56 -9.11 9.96 -1.64
N LEU A 57 -9.41 9.58 -0.40
CA LEU A 57 -10.20 10.40 0.54
C LEU A 57 -9.63 11.81 0.68
N LEU A 58 -8.30 11.92 0.84
CA LEU A 58 -7.64 13.21 0.85
C LEU A 58 -7.86 13.93 -0.49
N GLN A 59 -7.60 13.32 -1.64
CA GLN A 59 -7.82 14.00 -2.92
C GLN A 59 -9.27 14.52 -3.08
N GLU A 60 -10.26 13.76 -2.63
CA GLU A 60 -11.68 14.15 -2.65
C GLU A 60 -11.94 15.39 -1.78
N MET A 61 -11.43 15.41 -0.54
CA MET A 61 -11.59 16.56 0.37
C MET A 61 -10.95 17.84 -0.18
N TRP A 62 -9.82 17.72 -0.88
CA TRP A 62 -9.17 18.88 -1.52
C TRP A 62 -9.96 19.37 -2.73
N THR A 63 -10.52 18.46 -3.52
CA THR A 63 -11.33 18.80 -4.69
C THR A 63 -12.67 19.43 -4.30
N ALA A 64 -13.20 19.06 -3.13
CA ALA A 64 -14.37 19.69 -2.51
C ALA A 64 -14.09 21.11 -1.95
N GLY A 65 -12.83 21.55 -1.93
CA GLY A 65 -12.48 22.90 -1.46
C GLY A 65 -12.55 23.08 0.06
N LEU A 66 -12.56 22.00 0.84
CA LEU A 66 -12.59 22.05 2.30
C LEU A 66 -11.29 22.68 2.83
N ASP A 67 -11.38 23.54 3.84
CA ASP A 67 -10.23 24.00 4.60
C ASP A 67 -9.77 22.94 5.62
N TRP A 68 -8.67 23.22 6.32
CA TRP A 68 -8.02 22.26 7.20
C TRP A 68 -8.92 21.74 8.33
N ASP A 69 -9.71 22.64 8.92
CA ASP A 69 -10.47 22.40 10.15
C ASP A 69 -11.98 22.40 9.92
N ASP A 70 -12.41 22.46 8.66
CA ASP A 70 -13.81 22.32 8.26
C ASP A 70 -14.35 20.94 8.63
N GLN A 71 -15.62 20.91 9.02
CA GLN A 71 -16.34 19.66 9.23
C GLN A 71 -16.63 19.00 7.88
N LEU A 72 -16.34 17.70 7.80
CA LEU A 72 -16.70 16.88 6.65
C LEU A 72 -18.23 16.72 6.57
N ASP A 73 -18.75 16.63 5.35
CA ASP A 73 -20.13 16.21 5.12
C ASP A 73 -20.35 14.73 5.48
N GLU A 74 -21.60 14.32 5.57
CA GLU A 74 -21.97 12.95 5.98
C GLU A 74 -21.37 11.89 5.04
N ILE A 75 -21.29 12.18 3.74
CA ILE A 75 -20.74 11.28 2.72
C ILE A 75 -19.25 11.01 2.97
N LEU A 76 -18.44 12.06 3.16
CA LEU A 76 -17.00 11.93 3.42
C LEU A 76 -16.74 11.33 4.80
N VAL A 77 -17.59 11.62 5.80
CA VAL A 77 -17.52 10.99 7.12
C VAL A 77 -17.72 9.48 6.99
N ASP A 78 -18.74 9.03 6.25
CA ASP A 78 -19.04 7.62 6.11
C ASP A 78 -17.97 6.85 5.35
N LYS A 79 -17.44 7.42 4.24
CA LYS A 79 -16.27 6.84 3.56
C LYS A 79 -15.05 6.76 4.48
N SER A 80 -14.83 7.78 5.31
CA SER A 80 -13.73 7.79 6.28
C SER A 80 -13.93 6.71 7.35
N ARG A 81 -15.15 6.53 7.86
CA ARG A 81 -15.49 5.47 8.83
C ARG A 81 -15.29 4.08 8.22
N GLU A 82 -15.69 3.88 6.98
CA GLU A 82 -15.47 2.61 6.27
C GLU A 82 -13.98 2.28 6.20
N TRP A 83 -13.16 3.24 5.79
CA TRP A 83 -11.70 3.09 5.82
C TRP A 83 -11.17 2.86 7.24
N PHE A 84 -11.76 3.50 8.27
CA PHE A 84 -11.41 3.26 9.67
C PHE A 84 -11.71 1.83 10.14
N ARG A 85 -12.77 1.18 9.65
CA ARG A 85 -13.14 -0.19 10.05
C ARG A 85 -12.08 -1.22 9.67
N GLU A 86 -11.37 -1.02 8.57
CA GLU A 86 -10.32 -1.94 8.09
C GLU A 86 -9.01 -1.81 8.89
N HIS A 87 -8.90 -0.87 9.84
CA HIS A 87 -7.69 -0.71 10.66
C HIS A 87 -7.33 -1.98 11.42
N ASP A 88 -8.35 -2.65 11.97
CA ASP A 88 -8.17 -3.86 12.78
C ASP A 88 -7.77 -5.06 11.92
N GLU A 89 -8.15 -5.07 10.64
CA GLU A 89 -7.80 -6.13 9.70
C GLU A 89 -6.33 -6.10 9.27
N LEU A 90 -5.65 -4.96 9.42
CA LEU A 90 -4.23 -4.84 9.09
C LEU A 90 -3.34 -5.81 9.88
N CYS A 91 -3.75 -6.18 11.10
CA CYS A 91 -3.01 -7.15 11.91
C CYS A 91 -3.13 -8.59 11.39
N CYS A 92 -4.13 -8.86 10.55
CA CYS A 92 -4.29 -10.14 9.87
C CYS A 92 -3.34 -10.28 8.68
N ILE A 93 -2.82 -9.18 8.15
CA ILE A 93 -1.83 -9.20 7.07
C ILE A 93 -0.51 -9.74 7.62
N LYS A 94 -0.04 -10.83 7.02
CA LYS A 94 1.20 -11.53 7.38
C LYS A 94 2.08 -11.70 6.15
N ILE A 95 3.18 -10.96 6.10
CA ILE A 95 4.17 -11.03 5.02
C ILE A 95 5.44 -11.67 5.57
N ARG A 96 5.91 -12.76 4.97
CA ARG A 96 7.19 -13.37 5.36
C ARG A 96 8.33 -12.40 5.05
N ARG A 97 9.23 -12.14 6.02
CA ARG A 97 10.40 -11.29 5.79
C ARG A 97 11.42 -11.97 4.88
N CYS A 98 11.67 -13.26 5.10
CA CYS A 98 12.55 -14.03 4.22
C CYS A 98 11.90 -14.25 2.85
N LEU A 99 12.61 -13.85 1.80
CA LEU A 99 12.19 -14.04 0.41
C LEU A 99 12.40 -15.47 -0.09
N GLN A 100 13.16 -16.27 0.66
CA GLN A 100 13.60 -17.61 0.26
C GLN A 100 13.10 -18.66 1.25
N LEU A 101 13.06 -19.90 0.79
CA LEU A 101 12.89 -21.08 1.63
C LEU A 101 14.26 -21.63 2.02
N ASP A 102 14.29 -22.53 3.00
CA ASP A 102 15.50 -23.23 3.41
C ASP A 102 15.80 -24.37 2.44
N ASP A 103 16.17 -24.00 1.21
CA ASP A 103 16.51 -24.89 0.11
C ASP A 103 17.39 -24.15 -0.92
N ASP A 104 18.12 -24.90 -1.73
CA ASP A 104 19.02 -24.40 -2.76
C ASP A 104 18.25 -23.85 -3.95
N ILE A 105 18.49 -22.58 -4.30
CA ILE A 105 17.85 -21.92 -5.44
C ILE A 105 18.57 -22.30 -6.73
N VAL A 106 17.79 -22.80 -7.70
CA VAL A 106 18.22 -23.07 -9.07
C VAL A 106 18.07 -21.83 -9.95
N SER A 107 16.96 -21.11 -9.81
CA SER A 107 16.71 -19.89 -10.59
C SER A 107 15.91 -18.87 -9.81
N THR A 108 16.14 -17.60 -10.13
CA THR A 108 15.39 -16.46 -9.57
C THR A 108 14.91 -15.56 -10.69
N SER A 109 13.63 -15.20 -10.66
CA SER A 109 13.04 -14.19 -11.53
C SER A 109 12.27 -13.15 -10.74
N LEU A 110 12.23 -11.92 -11.26
CA LEU A 110 11.40 -10.84 -10.73
C LEU A 110 10.17 -10.66 -11.62
N HIS A 111 9.00 -10.80 -11.03
CA HIS A 111 7.73 -10.66 -11.75
C HIS A 111 7.08 -9.35 -11.31
N THR A 112 6.92 -8.43 -12.26
CA THR A 112 6.27 -7.14 -12.02
C THR A 112 4.88 -7.16 -12.63
N PHE A 113 3.87 -6.89 -11.82
CA PHE A 113 2.50 -6.67 -12.26
C PHE A 113 2.18 -5.19 -12.11
N SER A 114 1.40 -4.64 -13.04
CA SER A 114 0.96 -3.25 -13.02
C SER A 114 -0.49 -3.21 -13.47
N ASP A 115 -1.24 -2.29 -12.89
CA ASP A 115 -2.66 -2.12 -13.15
C ASP A 115 -3.06 -0.66 -12.93
N ALA A 116 -4.10 -0.21 -13.62
CA ALA A 116 -4.62 1.14 -13.50
C ALA A 116 -6.14 1.23 -13.58
N SER A 117 -6.67 2.17 -12.80
CA SER A 117 -8.07 2.59 -12.80
C SER A 117 -8.16 4.10 -12.98
N GLN A 118 -9.37 4.63 -13.10
CA GLN A 118 -9.60 6.08 -13.13
C GLN A 118 -9.19 6.78 -11.82
N GLU A 119 -9.14 6.04 -10.71
CA GLU A 119 -8.88 6.59 -9.38
C GLU A 119 -7.40 6.49 -9.01
N ALA A 120 -6.77 5.37 -9.32
CA ALA A 120 -5.38 5.09 -8.94
C ALA A 120 -4.72 4.10 -9.88
N TYR A 121 -3.39 4.12 -9.88
CA TYR A 121 -2.56 3.18 -10.62
C TYR A 121 -1.41 2.70 -9.75
N GLY A 122 -0.94 1.48 -10.00
CA GLY A 122 0.06 0.87 -9.14
C GLY A 122 0.79 -0.30 -9.76
N SER A 123 1.85 -0.70 -9.09
CA SER A 123 2.67 -1.84 -9.49
C SER A 123 3.14 -2.62 -8.28
N VAL A 124 3.34 -3.91 -8.47
CA VAL A 124 3.79 -4.85 -7.44
C VAL A 124 4.85 -5.78 -8.01
N ILE A 125 5.85 -6.13 -7.19
CA ILE A 125 6.96 -6.98 -7.57
C ILE A 125 7.04 -8.19 -6.65
N TYR A 126 7.10 -9.35 -7.29
CA TYR A 126 7.33 -10.64 -6.63
C TYR A 126 8.69 -11.20 -7.01
N ALA A 127 9.42 -11.74 -6.02
CA ALA A 127 10.47 -12.71 -6.27
C ALA A 127 9.83 -14.06 -6.54
N ARG A 128 10.22 -14.72 -7.63
CA ARG A 128 9.96 -16.13 -7.86
C ARG A 128 11.28 -16.87 -7.77
N HIS A 129 11.32 -17.88 -6.90
CA HIS A 129 12.44 -18.79 -6.78
C HIS A 129 12.00 -20.19 -7.15
N GLU A 130 12.86 -20.89 -7.88
CA GLU A 130 12.76 -22.30 -8.17
C GLU A 130 13.90 -23.01 -7.48
N TYR A 131 13.59 -24.06 -6.73
CA TYR A 131 14.56 -24.74 -5.87
C TYR A 131 14.95 -26.11 -6.42
N LYS A 132 16.08 -26.67 -5.94
CA LYS A 132 16.57 -27.98 -6.37
C LYS A 132 15.59 -29.11 -6.07
N SER A 133 14.77 -28.96 -5.02
CA SER A 133 13.66 -29.88 -4.71
C SER A 133 12.55 -29.90 -5.77
N GLY A 134 12.54 -28.96 -6.72
CA GLY A 134 11.44 -28.72 -7.66
C GLY A 134 10.34 -27.84 -7.10
N MET A 135 10.44 -27.39 -5.84
CA MET A 135 9.50 -26.44 -5.26
C MET A 135 9.64 -25.06 -5.91
N ILE A 136 8.53 -24.31 -5.95
CA ILE A 136 8.51 -22.92 -6.41
C ILE A 136 7.93 -22.07 -5.28
N SER A 137 8.59 -20.96 -4.95
CA SER A 137 8.05 -19.96 -4.03
C SER A 137 7.92 -18.61 -4.70
N THR A 138 6.82 -17.92 -4.44
CA THR A 138 6.65 -16.51 -4.75
C THR A 138 6.57 -15.68 -3.46
N ARG A 139 7.26 -14.53 -3.43
CA ARG A 139 7.28 -13.62 -2.29
C ARG A 139 7.15 -12.18 -2.76
N LEU A 140 6.23 -11.46 -2.14
CA LEU A 140 6.07 -10.02 -2.36
C LEU A 140 7.30 -9.29 -1.84
N ILE A 141 7.96 -8.52 -2.71
CA ILE A 141 9.14 -7.71 -2.34
C ILE A 141 8.71 -6.30 -2.00
N ALA A 142 7.98 -5.68 -2.92
CA ALA A 142 7.53 -4.30 -2.79
C ALA A 142 6.33 -4.03 -3.73
N ALA A 143 5.54 -3.03 -3.38
CA ALA A 143 4.54 -2.44 -4.24
C ALA A 143 4.63 -0.91 -4.17
N LYS A 144 3.99 -0.25 -5.13
CA LYS A 144 3.87 1.20 -5.15
C LYS A 144 2.57 1.59 -5.82
N SER A 145 1.81 2.46 -5.18
CA SER A 145 0.56 3.01 -5.68
C SER A 145 0.62 4.54 -5.74
N ARG A 146 -0.12 5.11 -6.70
CA ARG A 146 -0.29 6.55 -6.87
C ARG A 146 -1.74 6.84 -7.21
N VAL A 147 -2.25 7.93 -6.65
CA VAL A 147 -3.57 8.45 -7.03
C VAL A 147 -3.47 8.99 -8.46
N ALA A 148 -4.49 8.73 -9.27
CA ALA A 148 -4.55 9.23 -10.63
C ALA A 148 -4.63 10.77 -10.63
N PRO A 149 -4.05 11.44 -11.63
CA PRO A 149 -4.21 12.88 -11.77
C PRO A 149 -5.68 13.28 -11.90
N LEU A 150 -6.06 14.42 -11.31
CA LEU A 150 -7.42 14.98 -11.47
C LEU A 150 -7.73 15.40 -12.92
N THR A 151 -6.69 15.72 -13.69
CA THR A 151 -6.83 15.95 -15.13
C THR A 151 -7.23 14.65 -15.81
N LEU A 152 -8.20 14.71 -16.74
CA LEU A 152 -8.64 13.53 -17.49
C LEU A 152 -7.46 12.89 -18.23
N VAL A 153 -7.14 11.65 -17.86
CA VAL A 153 -6.14 10.81 -18.52
C VAL A 153 -6.85 9.52 -18.94
N SER A 154 -6.56 9.04 -20.16
CA SER A 154 -7.16 7.79 -20.64
C SER A 154 -6.62 6.58 -19.87
N ILE A 155 -7.44 5.53 -19.71
CA ILE A 155 -7.02 4.27 -19.06
C ILE A 155 -5.72 3.70 -19.67
N PRO A 156 -5.55 3.60 -21.02
CA PRO A 156 -4.30 3.10 -21.59
C PRO A 156 -3.06 3.93 -21.20
N ARG A 157 -3.22 5.23 -20.96
CA ARG A 157 -2.10 6.08 -20.50
C ARG A 157 -1.82 5.87 -19.01
N LEU A 158 -2.84 5.64 -18.18
CA LEU A 158 -2.65 5.27 -16.78
C LEU A 158 -2.00 3.88 -16.65
N GLU A 159 -2.36 2.92 -17.50
CA GLU A 159 -1.69 1.62 -17.62
C GLU A 159 -0.20 1.78 -17.95
N LEU A 160 0.12 2.64 -18.93
CA LEU A 160 1.52 2.95 -19.25
C LEU A 160 2.25 3.60 -18.06
N MET A 161 1.58 4.49 -17.32
CA MET A 161 2.13 5.11 -16.12
C MET A 161 2.38 4.08 -15.00
N ALA A 162 1.49 3.10 -14.84
CA ALA A 162 1.67 1.95 -13.97
C ALA A 162 2.87 1.12 -14.42
N ALA A 163 2.96 0.75 -15.69
CA ALA A 163 4.11 0.00 -16.21
C ALA A 163 5.46 0.72 -15.98
N VAL A 164 5.51 2.05 -16.18
CA VAL A 164 6.70 2.86 -15.88
C VAL A 164 7.01 2.88 -14.37
N LEU A 165 5.99 2.94 -13.52
CA LEU A 165 6.15 2.84 -12.07
C LEU A 165 6.74 1.49 -11.67
N GLY A 166 6.24 0.40 -12.26
CA GLY A 166 6.72 -0.96 -12.07
C GLY A 166 8.16 -1.14 -12.53
N LEU A 167 8.52 -0.64 -13.71
CA LEU A 167 9.91 -0.67 -14.20
C LEU A 167 10.87 0.02 -13.24
N ARG A 168 10.52 1.23 -12.77
CA ARG A 168 11.35 1.98 -11.81
C ARG A 168 11.49 1.25 -10.48
N LEU A 169 10.40 0.64 -10.00
CA LEU A 169 10.42 -0.18 -8.79
C LEU A 169 11.32 -1.40 -8.97
N ALA A 170 11.26 -2.07 -10.12
CA ALA A 170 12.07 -3.25 -10.43
C ALA A 170 13.57 -2.93 -10.52
N LEU A 171 13.92 -1.82 -11.15
CA LEU A 171 15.29 -1.32 -11.17
C LEU A 171 15.81 -1.00 -9.77
N SER A 172 14.96 -0.41 -8.92
CA SER A 172 15.32 -0.10 -7.53
C SER A 172 15.55 -1.37 -6.70
N VAL A 173 14.71 -2.39 -6.88
CA VAL A 173 14.87 -3.69 -6.22
C VAL A 173 16.13 -4.41 -6.68
N LYS A 174 16.47 -4.35 -7.98
CA LYS A 174 17.66 -5.01 -8.53
C LYS A 174 18.99 -4.39 -8.08
N GLN A 175 18.98 -3.08 -7.75
CA GLN A 175 20.19 -2.34 -7.36
C GLN A 175 20.56 -2.48 -5.88
N ASN A 176 19.64 -2.98 -5.04
CA ASN A 176 19.86 -3.25 -3.62
C ASN A 176 20.05 -4.75 -3.37
#